data_AF-R9IT66-F1
#
_entry.id   AF-R9IT66-F1
#
_cell.length_a   1.000
_cell.length_b   1.000
_cell.length_c   1.000
_cell.angle_alpha   90.00
_cell.angle_beta   90.00
_cell.angle_gamma   90.00
#
_symmetry.space_group_name_H-M   'P 1'
#
loop_
_entity.id
_entity.type
_entity.pdbx_description
1 polymer ?
#
loop_
_entity_poly.entity_id
_entity_poly.type
_entity_poly.pdbx_seq_one_letter_code
_entity_poly.pdbx_strand_id
1 'polypeptide(L)'
;MIHVGSDGVFTMKDILLKNSLLLLSRFLQKHYGQKTILLIDEYDVPLDYAYRSGYYDDMVGLIRTLFGAAFKTKNSLEFAVLTGCLRISKESIFTGLNNFKVYTVKDVRYKEYFGFTDVEVRQMLEYYGFSDQYDVVKEWYDGYLFGSLGIYCPWDVINYCGDLRDGSVTEPQNYWVNTSSNIIIRKFLSRAKTADRNDIEQLGIVQK
;
A
#
# COMPACT_ATOMS: atom_id res chain seq x y z
N MET A 1 -17.10 -2.12 -27.89
CA MET A 1 -16.33 -0.91 -28.20
C MET A 1 -16.52 0.07 -27.06
N ILE A 2 -15.50 0.87 -26.77
CA ILE A 2 -15.61 1.99 -25.84
C ILE A 2 -16.28 3.12 -26.64
N HIS A 3 -17.38 3.66 -26.12
CA HIS A 3 -18.09 4.79 -26.70
C HIS A 3 -17.85 6.01 -25.83
N VAL A 4 -17.85 7.19 -26.41
CA VAL A 4 -17.86 8.45 -25.66
C VAL A 4 -19.32 8.89 -25.60
N GLY A 5 -19.87 9.01 -24.40
CA GLY A 5 -21.20 9.56 -24.16
C GLY A 5 -21.24 11.04 -24.56
N SER A 6 -22.45 11.58 -24.76
CA SER A 6 -22.66 12.99 -25.08
C SER A 6 -22.18 13.97 -24.00
N ASP A 7 -21.92 13.45 -22.79
CA ASP A 7 -21.36 14.13 -21.63
C ASP A 7 -19.82 14.00 -21.51
N GLY A 8 -19.17 13.34 -22.48
CA GLY A 8 -17.74 13.04 -22.45
C GLY A 8 -17.38 11.83 -21.59
N VAL A 9 -18.35 11.09 -21.03
CA VAL A 9 -18.10 9.90 -20.21
C VAL A 9 -17.89 8.69 -21.10
N PHE A 10 -16.78 7.98 -20.90
CA PHE A 10 -16.52 6.73 -21.61
C PHE A 10 -17.51 5.64 -21.14
N THR A 11 -18.35 5.19 -22.05
CA THR A 11 -19.27 4.06 -21.86
C THR A 11 -18.64 2.79 -22.43
N MET A 12 -18.50 1.77 -21.60
CA MET A 12 -18.05 0.44 -22.06
C MET A 12 -19.01 -0.63 -21.56
N LYS A 13 -19.16 -1.69 -22.36
CA LYS A 13 -19.93 -2.87 -21.91
C LYS A 13 -19.27 -3.45 -20.67
N ASP A 14 -20.06 -3.86 -19.68
CA ASP A 14 -19.60 -4.53 -18.46
C ASP A 14 -18.59 -5.64 -18.71
N ILE A 15 -18.84 -6.46 -19.72
CA ILE A 15 -17.96 -7.57 -20.07
C ILE A 15 -16.58 -7.08 -20.53
N LEU A 16 -16.50 -5.93 -21.20
CA LEU A 16 -15.22 -5.33 -21.60
C LEU A 16 -14.51 -4.73 -20.38
N LEU A 17 -15.24 -4.06 -19.49
CA LEU A 17 -14.66 -3.51 -18.25
C LEU A 17 -14.05 -4.63 -17.41
N LYS A 18 -14.84 -5.67 -17.14
CA LYS A 18 -14.45 -6.86 -16.36
C LYS A 18 -13.30 -7.66 -16.97
N ASN A 19 -13.06 -7.55 -18.27
CA ASN A 19 -11.95 -8.21 -18.97
C ASN A 19 -10.81 -7.27 -19.36
N SER A 20 -10.86 -5.99 -18.98
CA SER A 20 -9.93 -4.97 -19.49
C SER A 20 -8.47 -5.29 -19.21
N LEU A 21 -8.12 -5.64 -17.96
CA LEU A 21 -6.75 -6.04 -17.59
C LEU A 21 -6.27 -7.31 -18.32
N LEU A 22 -7.16 -8.29 -18.50
CA LEU A 22 -6.86 -9.50 -19.26
C LEU A 22 -6.56 -9.17 -20.73
N LEU A 23 -7.39 -8.34 -21.36
CA LEU A 23 -7.21 -7.93 -22.75
C LEU A 23 -5.90 -7.15 -22.92
N LEU A 24 -5.63 -6.21 -22.01
CA LEU A 24 -4.38 -5.47 -22.00
C LEU A 24 -3.16 -6.41 -21.90
N SER A 25 -3.19 -7.35 -20.95
CA SER A 25 -2.11 -8.33 -20.78
C SER A 25 -1.88 -9.19 -22.02
N ARG A 26 -2.97 -9.58 -22.71
CA ARG A 26 -2.88 -10.32 -23.99
C ARG A 26 -2.30 -9.47 -25.11
N PHE A 27 -2.66 -8.20 -25.19
CA PHE A 27 -2.13 -7.29 -26.20
C PHE A 27 -0.63 -7.03 -26.00
N LEU A 28 -0.23 -6.76 -24.76
CA LEU A 28 1.18 -6.60 -24.40
C LEU A 28 1.98 -7.87 -24.72
N GLN A 29 1.47 -9.04 -24.34
CA GLN A 29 2.12 -10.29 -24.68
C GLN A 29 2.25 -10.49 -26.19
N LYS A 30 1.18 -10.25 -26.95
CA LYS A 30 1.20 -10.43 -28.41
C LYS A 30 2.20 -9.49 -29.07
N HIS A 31 2.32 -8.26 -28.58
CA HIS A 31 3.19 -7.25 -29.15
C HIS A 31 4.67 -7.50 -28.82
N TYR A 32 4.98 -7.78 -27.55
CA TYR A 32 6.35 -7.93 -27.07
C TYR A 32 6.88 -9.37 -27.08
N GLY A 33 6.02 -10.37 -27.31
CA GLY A 33 6.38 -11.79 -27.28
C GLY A 33 6.71 -12.32 -25.88
N GLN A 34 6.45 -11.55 -24.83
CA GLN A 34 6.76 -11.87 -23.43
C GLN A 34 5.51 -11.82 -22.58
N LYS A 35 5.42 -12.65 -21.54
CA LYS A 35 4.30 -12.58 -20.60
C LYS A 35 4.34 -11.26 -19.82
N THR A 36 3.16 -10.75 -19.49
CA THR A 36 2.99 -9.46 -18.80
C THR A 36 3.21 -9.64 -17.30
N ILE A 37 3.83 -8.64 -16.66
CA ILE A 37 3.85 -8.48 -15.20
C ILE A 37 2.85 -7.38 -14.84
N LEU A 38 1.97 -7.65 -13.87
CA LEU A 38 1.02 -6.67 -13.37
C LEU A 38 1.45 -6.17 -11.99
N LEU A 39 1.69 -4.87 -11.86
CA LEU A 39 1.96 -4.21 -10.59
C LEU A 39 0.76 -3.31 -10.29
N ILE A 40 -0.01 -3.62 -9.25
CA ILE A 40 -1.21 -2.88 -8.87
C ILE A 40 -0.98 -2.29 -7.49
N ASP A 41 -0.86 -0.97 -7.45
CA ASP A 41 -0.76 -0.25 -6.20
C ASP A 41 -2.14 0.16 -5.66
N GLU A 42 -2.22 0.27 -4.33
CA GLU A 42 -3.39 0.72 -3.58
C GLU A 42 -4.72 0.08 -4.06
N TYR A 43 -4.72 -1.25 -4.25
CA TYR A 43 -5.89 -1.96 -4.78
C TYR A 43 -7.15 -1.79 -3.91
N ASP A 44 -6.97 -1.41 -2.65
CA ASP A 44 -7.97 -1.24 -1.61
C ASP A 44 -8.58 0.17 -1.55
N VAL A 45 -7.96 1.19 -2.16
CA VAL A 45 -8.49 2.57 -2.18
C VAL A 45 -9.88 2.65 -2.84
N PRO A 46 -10.13 2.03 -4.01
CA PRO A 46 -11.46 2.04 -4.62
C PRO A 46 -12.53 1.37 -3.73
N LEU A 47 -12.14 0.35 -2.96
CA LEU A 47 -13.03 -0.35 -2.03
C LEU A 47 -13.39 0.52 -0.84
N ASP A 48 -12.43 1.25 -0.27
CA ASP A 48 -12.69 2.20 0.81
C ASP A 48 -13.61 3.33 0.37
N TYR A 49 -13.41 3.85 -0.84
CA TYR A 49 -14.30 4.86 -1.40
C TYR A 49 -15.72 4.31 -1.63
N ALA A 50 -15.84 3.12 -2.23
CA ALA A 50 -17.13 2.45 -2.43
C ALA A 50 -17.86 2.18 -1.12
N TYR A 51 -17.14 1.82 -0.06
CA TYR A 51 -17.69 1.67 1.28
C TYR A 51 -18.29 2.98 1.81
N ARG A 52 -17.56 4.11 1.68
CA ARG A 52 -18.04 5.43 2.15
C ARG A 52 -19.24 5.93 1.34
N SER A 53 -19.30 5.55 0.08
CA SER A 53 -20.33 5.98 -0.86
C SER A 53 -21.51 5.00 -0.98
N GLY A 54 -21.52 3.90 -0.19
CA GLY A 54 -22.66 2.99 -0.08
C GLY A 54 -22.82 1.96 -1.21
N TYR A 55 -21.79 1.71 -2.02
CA TYR A 55 -21.82 0.74 -3.14
C TYR A 55 -20.71 -0.33 -3.04
N TYR A 56 -20.31 -0.68 -1.81
CA TYR A 56 -19.21 -1.60 -1.54
C TYR A 56 -19.33 -2.95 -2.26
N ASP A 57 -20.51 -3.58 -2.20
CA ASP A 57 -20.72 -4.92 -2.75
C ASP A 57 -20.59 -4.95 -4.29
N ASP A 58 -21.06 -3.90 -4.96
CA ASP A 58 -20.91 -3.74 -6.41
C ASP A 58 -19.43 -3.60 -6.79
N MET A 59 -18.67 -2.81 -6.04
CA MET A 59 -17.23 -2.63 -6.26
C MET A 59 -16.45 -3.92 -5.99
N VAL A 60 -16.78 -4.65 -4.93
CA VAL A 60 -16.23 -5.99 -4.65
C VAL A 60 -16.50 -6.93 -5.81
N GLY A 61 -17.73 -6.95 -6.33
CA GLY A 61 -18.11 -7.77 -7.48
C GLY A 61 -17.32 -7.43 -8.75
N LEU A 62 -17.11 -6.14 -9.00
CA LEU A 62 -16.30 -5.64 -10.12
C LEU A 62 -14.84 -6.07 -9.99
N ILE A 63 -14.18 -5.73 -8.88
CA ILE A 63 -12.76 -6.02 -8.64
C ILE A 63 -12.50 -7.52 -8.66
N ARG A 64 -13.36 -8.32 -8.01
CA ARG A 64 -13.27 -9.79 -8.03
C ARG A 64 -13.29 -10.34 -9.44
N THR A 65 -14.18 -9.83 -10.29
CA THR A 65 -14.27 -10.29 -11.68
C THR A 65 -13.06 -9.84 -12.51
N LEU A 66 -12.65 -8.58 -12.34
CA LEU A 66 -11.53 -7.97 -13.03
C LEU A 66 -10.21 -8.69 -12.73
N PHE A 67 -9.89 -8.86 -11.44
CA PHE A 67 -8.71 -9.57 -10.98
C PHE A 67 -8.81 -11.07 -11.26
N GLY A 68 -10.00 -11.66 -11.12
CA GLY A 68 -10.26 -13.04 -11.49
C GLY A 68 -9.91 -13.35 -12.95
N ALA A 69 -10.33 -12.49 -13.88
CA ALA A 69 -10.03 -12.64 -15.30
C ALA A 69 -8.54 -12.47 -15.61
N ALA A 70 -7.89 -11.46 -15.00
CA ALA A 70 -6.49 -11.17 -15.22
C ALA A 70 -5.57 -12.26 -14.64
N PHE A 71 -5.80 -12.67 -13.39
CA PHE A 71 -4.85 -13.51 -12.64
C PHE A 71 -5.02 -15.01 -12.83
N LYS A 72 -6.17 -15.48 -13.33
CA LYS A 72 -6.36 -16.91 -13.67
C LYS A 72 -5.69 -17.31 -14.99
N THR A 73 -5.30 -16.34 -15.82
CA THR A 73 -4.78 -16.61 -17.16
C THR A 73 -3.28 -16.87 -17.16
N LYS A 74 -2.87 -18.15 -17.12
CA LYS A 74 -1.45 -18.55 -17.13
C LYS A 74 -0.71 -18.27 -18.45
N ASN A 75 -1.45 -18.02 -19.53
CA ASN A 75 -0.84 -17.89 -20.86
C ASN A 75 -0.23 -16.52 -21.11
N SER A 76 -0.76 -15.46 -20.49
CA SER A 76 -0.39 -14.06 -20.77
C SER A 76 0.20 -13.32 -19.59
N LEU A 77 0.05 -13.86 -18.38
CA LEU A 77 0.58 -13.29 -17.15
C LEU A 77 1.78 -14.11 -16.67
N GLU A 78 2.86 -13.44 -16.31
CA GLU A 78 4.02 -14.05 -15.64
C GLU A 78 3.79 -14.11 -14.13
N PHE A 79 3.58 -12.95 -13.51
CA PHE A 79 3.09 -12.82 -12.14
C PHE A 79 2.40 -11.46 -11.94
N ALA A 80 1.72 -11.32 -10.81
CA ALA A 80 1.13 -10.06 -10.37
C ALA A 80 1.56 -9.73 -8.94
N VAL A 81 1.79 -8.46 -8.67
CA VAL A 81 2.05 -7.91 -7.33
C VAL A 81 0.96 -6.91 -7.04
N LEU A 82 0.35 -7.04 -5.85
CA LEU A 82 -0.67 -6.12 -5.36
C LEU A 82 -0.21 -5.54 -4.04
N THR A 83 -0.26 -4.22 -3.91
CA THR A 83 0.03 -3.49 -2.68
C THR A 83 -1.21 -2.77 -2.18
N GLY A 84 -1.34 -2.67 -0.87
CA GLY A 84 -2.51 -2.07 -0.22
C GLY A 84 -2.38 -2.13 1.30
N CYS A 85 -3.10 -1.25 1.99
CA CYS A 85 -3.01 -1.07 3.45
C CYS A 85 -4.09 -1.87 4.20
N LEU A 86 -5.28 -1.98 3.62
CA LEU A 86 -6.46 -2.57 4.25
C LEU A 86 -6.47 -4.10 4.08
N ARG A 87 -6.46 -4.81 5.21
CA ARG A 87 -6.64 -6.27 5.23
C ARG A 87 -8.09 -6.72 5.00
N ILE A 88 -9.05 -5.81 5.23
CA ILE A 88 -10.51 -6.03 5.25
C ILE A 88 -11.05 -6.60 3.92
N SER A 89 -10.35 -6.37 2.81
CA SER A 89 -10.79 -6.76 1.47
C SER A 89 -10.40 -8.20 1.06
N LYS A 90 -9.56 -8.90 1.85
CA LYS A 90 -8.91 -10.14 1.38
C LYS A 90 -9.88 -11.30 1.16
N GLU A 91 -10.86 -11.50 2.03
CA GLU A 91 -11.72 -12.68 1.95
C GLU A 91 -12.79 -12.58 0.86
N SER A 92 -13.21 -11.36 0.49
CA SER A 92 -14.33 -11.13 -0.44
C SER A 92 -13.93 -10.96 -1.91
N ILE A 93 -12.78 -10.34 -2.20
CA ILE A 93 -12.34 -10.11 -3.60
C ILE A 93 -11.43 -11.22 -4.14
N PHE A 94 -10.71 -11.93 -3.27
CA PHE A 94 -9.79 -13.01 -3.69
C PHE A 94 -10.40 -14.41 -3.55
N THR A 95 -11.67 -14.51 -3.16
CA THR A 95 -12.37 -15.80 -3.07
C THR A 95 -12.36 -16.50 -4.44
N GLY A 96 -11.77 -17.70 -4.49
CA GLY A 96 -11.64 -18.47 -5.73
C GLY A 96 -10.37 -18.20 -6.55
N LEU A 97 -9.41 -17.45 -6.00
CA LEU A 97 -8.04 -17.38 -6.50
C LEU A 97 -7.14 -18.22 -5.57
N ASN A 98 -6.57 -19.30 -6.11
CA ASN A 98 -5.76 -20.26 -5.35
C ASN A 98 -4.25 -20.08 -5.54
N ASN A 99 -3.84 -18.99 -6.21
CA ASN A 99 -2.46 -18.70 -6.60
C ASN A 99 -1.86 -17.49 -5.86
N PHE A 100 -2.44 -17.08 -4.73
CA PHE A 100 -1.98 -15.94 -3.95
C PHE A 100 -0.99 -16.35 -2.87
N LYS A 101 0.11 -15.60 -2.78
CA LYS A 101 0.97 -15.58 -1.60
C LYS A 101 0.93 -14.18 -1.01
N VAL A 102 0.60 -14.11 0.28
CA VAL A 102 0.43 -12.85 0.99
C VAL A 102 1.64 -12.63 1.88
N TYR A 103 2.27 -11.46 1.70
CA TYR A 103 3.33 -10.98 2.55
C TYR A 103 2.82 -9.77 3.32
N THR A 104 3.05 -9.72 4.62
CA THR A 104 2.64 -8.62 5.49
C THR A 104 3.84 -8.14 6.29
N VAL A 105 3.70 -6.99 6.95
CA VAL A 105 4.70 -6.44 7.87
C VAL A 105 5.06 -7.39 9.03
N LYS A 106 4.23 -8.41 9.30
CA LYS A 106 4.53 -9.46 10.30
C LYS A 106 5.48 -10.54 9.79
N ASP A 107 5.68 -10.65 8.49
CA ASP A 107 6.55 -11.69 7.92
C ASP A 107 8.00 -11.33 8.22
N VAL A 108 8.65 -12.15 9.05
CA VAL A 108 10.04 -11.95 9.49
C VAL A 108 11.01 -11.83 8.31
N ARG A 109 10.67 -12.40 7.15
CA ARG A 109 11.49 -12.32 5.94
C ARG A 109 11.49 -10.94 5.29
N TYR A 110 10.48 -10.11 5.58
CA TYR A 110 10.28 -8.82 4.90
C TYR A 110 10.26 -7.61 5.83
N LYS A 111 10.36 -7.82 7.15
CA LYS A 111 10.26 -6.78 8.18
C LYS A 111 11.20 -5.58 7.97
N GLU A 112 12.35 -5.77 7.32
CA GLU A 112 13.34 -4.72 7.08
C GLU A 112 13.04 -3.83 5.86
N TYR A 113 12.16 -4.26 4.94
CA TYR A 113 11.91 -3.52 3.69
C TYR A 113 10.76 -2.52 3.76
N PHE A 114 10.14 -2.35 4.93
CA PHE A 114 8.98 -1.47 5.11
C PHE A 114 9.33 -0.08 5.66
N GLY A 115 10.60 0.17 5.94
CA GLY A 115 11.10 1.47 6.37
C GLY A 115 12.61 1.44 6.52
N PHE A 116 13.17 2.36 7.33
CA PHE A 116 14.59 2.30 7.65
C PHE A 116 14.83 1.54 8.94
N THR A 117 15.90 0.75 8.95
CA THR A 117 16.44 0.12 10.15
C THR A 117 17.27 1.11 10.96
N ASP A 118 17.52 0.78 12.23
CA ASP A 118 18.41 1.57 13.09
C ASP A 118 19.80 1.81 12.47
N VAL A 119 20.31 0.79 11.77
CA VAL A 119 21.61 0.84 11.10
C VAL A 119 21.57 1.82 9.93
N GLU A 120 20.54 1.76 9.10
CA GLU A 120 20.39 2.67 7.94
C GLU A 120 20.19 4.12 8.37
N VAL A 121 19.43 4.37 9.45
CA VAL A 121 19.26 5.72 10.01
C VAL A 121 20.60 6.26 10.51
N ARG A 122 21.38 5.47 11.26
CA ARG A 122 22.71 5.87 11.73
C ARG A 122 23.65 6.18 10.56
N GLN A 123 23.68 5.33 9.55
CA GLN A 123 24.49 5.52 8.35
C GLN A 123 24.10 6.79 7.59
N MET A 124 22.80 7.06 7.46
CA MET A 124 22.30 8.26 6.80
C MET A 124 22.72 9.53 7.56
N LEU A 125 22.56 9.54 8.89
CA LEU A 125 22.97 10.67 9.72
C LEU A 125 24.48 10.89 9.69
N GLU A 126 25.27 9.82 9.77
CA GLU A 126 26.73 9.88 9.64
C GLU A 126 27.16 10.45 8.28
N TYR A 127 26.54 10.00 7.19
CA TYR A 127 26.84 10.49 5.84
C TYR A 127 26.65 12.00 5.70
N TYR A 128 25.64 12.57 6.35
CA TYR A 128 25.38 14.02 6.34
C TYR A 128 26.08 14.79 7.46
N GLY A 129 26.82 14.13 8.35
CA GLY A 129 27.50 14.77 9.48
C GLY A 129 26.59 15.13 10.66
N PHE A 130 25.45 14.46 10.80
CA PHE A 130 24.43 14.67 11.83
C PHE A 130 24.35 13.51 12.83
N SER A 131 25.45 12.81 13.08
CA SER A 131 25.48 11.64 13.98
C SER A 131 24.98 11.94 15.40
N ASP A 132 25.15 13.18 15.86
CA ASP A 132 24.65 13.70 17.14
C ASP A 132 23.12 13.79 17.22
N GLN A 133 22.43 13.83 16.07
CA GLN A 133 20.97 13.90 15.99
C GLN A 133 20.29 12.53 16.11
N TYR A 134 21.04 11.44 16.24
CA TYR A 134 20.48 10.09 16.25
C TYR A 134 19.49 9.87 17.40
N ASP A 135 19.81 10.31 18.62
CA ASP A 135 18.92 10.09 19.77
C ASP A 135 17.60 10.85 19.60
N VAL A 136 17.65 12.03 18.99
CA VAL A 136 16.47 12.85 18.63
C VAL A 136 15.61 12.13 17.59
N VAL A 137 16.23 11.61 16.53
CA VAL A 137 15.54 10.82 15.49
C VAL A 137 14.92 9.56 16.08
N LYS A 138 15.60 8.90 17.02
CA LYS A 138 15.08 7.73 17.72
C LYS A 138 13.87 8.05 18.57
N GLU A 139 13.90 9.15 19.31
CA GLU A 139 12.79 9.53 20.16
C GLU A 139 11.56 9.95 19.34
N TRP A 140 11.75 10.68 18.24
CA TRP A 140 10.66 11.24 17.45
C TRP A 140 10.14 10.32 16.35
N TYR A 141 11.00 9.47 15.79
CA TYR A 141 10.72 8.76 14.53
C TYR A 141 10.90 7.23 14.60
N ASP A 142 11.15 6.62 15.78
CA ASP A 142 11.11 5.15 16.02
C ASP A 142 9.65 4.64 15.99
N GLY A 143 9.02 4.75 14.81
CA GLY A 143 7.58 4.74 14.66
C GLY A 143 6.92 3.35 14.62
N TYR A 144 7.66 2.29 14.26
CA TYR A 144 7.05 0.97 14.05
C TYR A 144 7.91 -0.16 14.64
N LEU A 145 7.28 -1.06 15.39
CA LEU A 145 7.90 -2.32 15.80
C LEU A 145 7.37 -3.46 14.93
N PHE A 146 8.21 -3.98 14.01
CA PHE A 146 7.89 -5.17 13.22
C PHE A 146 8.61 -6.41 13.80
N GLY A 147 7.88 -7.16 14.62
CA GLY A 147 8.45 -8.26 15.39
C GLY A 147 9.38 -7.74 16.48
N SER A 148 10.68 -7.99 16.35
CA SER A 148 11.72 -7.45 17.24
C SER A 148 12.53 -6.31 16.62
N LEU A 149 12.21 -5.91 15.40
CA LEU A 149 12.95 -4.89 14.66
C LEU A 149 12.21 -3.55 14.75
N GLY A 150 12.90 -2.53 15.28
CA GLY A 150 12.45 -1.13 15.19
C GLY A 150 12.66 -0.63 13.78
N ILE A 151 11.61 -0.07 13.19
CA ILE A 151 11.57 0.45 11.84
C ILE A 151 11.07 1.89 11.90
N TYR A 152 11.87 2.75 11.28
CA TYR A 152 11.63 4.18 11.19
C TYR A 152 10.82 4.47 9.93
N CYS A 153 9.93 5.46 10.02
CA CYS A 153 9.20 5.97 8.87
C CYS A 153 10.18 6.67 7.91
N PRO A 154 10.31 6.21 6.65
CA PRO A 154 11.26 6.82 5.72
C PRO A 154 11.01 8.29 5.45
N TRP A 155 9.74 8.69 5.37
CA TRP A 155 9.36 10.06 5.11
C TRP A 155 9.84 11.00 6.21
N ASP A 156 9.66 10.63 7.48
CA ASP A 156 10.04 11.48 8.60
C ASP A 156 11.56 11.64 8.67
N VAL A 157 12.32 10.54 8.51
CA VAL A 157 13.79 10.57 8.54
C VAL A 157 14.37 11.36 7.36
N ILE A 158 13.87 11.15 6.13
CA ILE A 158 14.37 11.86 4.95
C ILE A 158 14.12 13.36 5.05
N ASN A 159 12.92 13.78 5.45
CA ASN A 159 12.61 15.20 5.56
C ASN A 159 13.41 15.87 6.67
N TYR A 160 13.56 15.20 7.82
CA TYR A 160 14.41 15.75 8.89
C TYR A 160 15.87 15.92 8.45
N CYS A 161 16.45 14.89 7.81
CA CYS A 161 17.81 14.99 7.28
C CYS A 161 17.94 16.09 6.21
N GLY A 162 16.92 16.24 5.35
CA GLY A 162 16.85 17.30 4.34
C GLY A 162 16.84 18.69 4.98
N ASP A 163 15.98 18.90 5.96
CA ASP A 163 15.83 20.18 6.65
C ASP A 163 17.06 20.56 7.49
N LEU A 164 17.69 19.57 8.15
CA LEU A 164 18.97 19.77 8.83
C LEU A 164 20.06 20.22 7.86
N ARG A 165 20.12 19.59 6.67
CA ARG A 165 21.10 19.93 5.63
C ARG A 165 20.90 21.32 5.07
N ASP A 166 19.65 21.73 4.90
CA ASP A 166 19.30 23.04 4.38
C ASP A 166 19.37 24.14 5.46
N GLY A 167 19.61 23.75 6.73
CA GLY A 167 19.64 24.65 7.89
C GLY A 167 18.28 25.27 8.20
N SER A 168 17.19 24.68 7.68
CA SER A 168 15.82 25.17 7.85
C SER A 168 15.27 24.84 9.24
N VAL A 169 15.78 23.78 9.87
CA VAL A 169 15.42 23.37 11.23
C VAL A 169 16.66 23.00 12.04
N THR A 170 16.54 23.15 13.36
CA THR A 170 17.49 22.64 14.35
C THR A 170 16.84 21.62 15.30
N GLU A 171 15.53 21.42 15.16
CA GLU A 171 14.70 20.55 16.01
C GLU A 171 13.76 19.70 15.14
N PRO A 172 13.42 18.48 15.58
CA PRO A 172 12.57 17.56 14.83
C PRO A 172 11.16 18.15 14.62
N GLN A 173 10.62 17.95 13.43
CA GLN A 173 9.28 18.41 13.06
C GLN A 173 8.31 17.24 12.91
N ASN A 174 7.01 17.56 12.94
CA ASN A 174 5.97 16.59 12.68
C ASN A 174 5.68 16.46 11.18
N TYR A 175 6.57 15.75 10.47
CA TYR A 175 6.44 15.50 9.03
C TYR A 175 5.24 14.59 8.69
N TRP A 176 4.85 13.74 9.64
CA TRP A 176 3.76 12.79 9.48
C TRP A 176 2.37 13.44 9.47
N VAL A 177 2.14 14.48 10.29
CA VAL A 177 0.84 15.20 10.37
C VAL A 177 0.46 15.87 9.04
N ASN A 178 1.44 16.23 8.23
CA ASN A 178 1.22 16.91 6.95
C ASN A 178 0.97 15.94 5.77
N THR A 179 0.97 14.63 6.00
CA THR A 179 0.66 13.64 4.96
C THR A 179 -0.80 13.15 5.06
N SER A 180 -1.47 13.04 3.90
CA SER A 180 -2.88 12.64 3.75
C SER A 180 -3.21 11.24 4.30
N SER A 181 -2.19 10.42 4.61
CA SER A 181 -2.29 9.10 5.27
C SER A 181 -2.92 9.16 6.66
N ASN A 182 -3.00 10.34 7.29
CA ASN A 182 -3.66 10.53 8.58
C ASN A 182 -5.15 10.13 8.58
N ILE A 183 -5.84 10.20 7.44
CA ILE A 183 -7.27 9.82 7.36
C ILE A 183 -7.44 8.32 7.62
N ILE A 184 -6.55 7.49 7.08
CA ILE A 184 -6.68 6.03 7.18
C ILE A 184 -6.40 5.58 8.61
N ILE A 185 -5.31 6.07 9.23
CA ILE A 185 -4.96 5.72 10.61
C ILE A 185 -5.94 6.31 11.62
N ARG A 186 -6.41 7.56 11.45
CA ARG A 186 -7.47 8.12 12.30
C ARG A 186 -8.78 7.33 12.18
N LYS A 187 -9.09 6.82 10.98
CA LYS A 187 -10.26 5.96 10.75
C LYS A 187 -10.12 4.60 11.43
N PHE A 188 -8.93 3.97 11.36
CA PHE A 188 -8.63 2.75 12.12
C PHE A 188 -8.74 2.96 13.63
N LEU A 189 -8.12 4.03 14.15
CA LEU A 189 -8.19 4.40 15.57
C LEU A 189 -9.63 4.74 16.02
N SER A 190 -10.45 5.35 15.15
CA SER A 190 -11.85 5.64 15.45
C SER A 190 -12.73 4.38 15.47
N ARG A 191 -12.42 3.37 14.66
CA ARG A 191 -13.15 2.08 14.61
C ARG A 191 -12.74 1.12 15.74
N ALA A 192 -11.51 1.23 16.21
CA ALA A 192 -11.00 0.46 17.35
C ALA A 192 -11.73 0.76 18.69
N LYS A 193 -12.58 1.79 18.74
CA LYS A 193 -13.27 2.20 19.97
C LYS A 193 -14.45 1.31 20.36
N THR A 194 -14.94 0.40 19.51
CA THR A 194 -16.15 -0.38 19.86
C THR A 194 -16.14 -1.88 19.53
N ALA A 195 -15.18 -2.45 18.78
CA ALA A 195 -15.07 -3.92 18.66
C ALA A 195 -13.69 -4.47 18.21
N ASP A 196 -12.84 -3.68 17.55
CA ASP A 196 -11.70 -4.22 16.79
C ASP A 196 -10.32 -4.01 17.43
N ARG A 197 -10.19 -4.09 18.77
CA ARG A 197 -8.84 -4.10 19.38
C ARG A 197 -8.03 -5.34 18.98
N ASN A 198 -8.69 -6.47 18.78
CA ASN A 198 -8.05 -7.73 18.38
C ASN A 198 -7.50 -7.69 16.94
N ASP A 199 -8.11 -6.92 16.04
CA ASP A 199 -7.68 -6.86 14.63
C ASP A 199 -6.43 -5.99 14.46
N ILE A 200 -6.24 -4.98 15.30
CA ILE A 200 -5.03 -4.15 15.34
C ILE A 200 -3.84 -4.93 15.92
N GLU A 201 -4.05 -5.73 16.96
CA GLU A 201 -3.03 -6.68 17.46
C GLU A 201 -2.71 -7.76 16.40
N GLN A 202 -3.70 -8.14 15.57
CA GLN A 202 -3.48 -9.00 14.41
C GLN A 202 -2.72 -8.32 13.24
N LEU A 203 -2.52 -7.01 13.25
CA LEU A 203 -1.63 -6.27 12.34
C LEU A 203 -0.19 -6.19 12.82
N GLY A 204 0.07 -6.40 14.12
CA GLY A 204 1.45 -6.52 14.66
C GLY A 204 2.23 -5.23 14.64
N ILE A 205 1.52 -4.13 14.44
CA ILE A 205 2.06 -2.78 14.50
C ILE A 205 1.77 -2.30 15.92
N VAL A 206 2.78 -2.38 16.79
CA VAL A 206 2.73 -1.68 18.07
C VAL A 206 3.41 -0.35 17.83
N GLN A 207 2.63 0.73 17.90
CA GLN A 207 3.15 2.09 17.92
C GLN A 207 3.73 2.34 19.32
N LYS A 208 4.99 2.76 19.39
CA LYS A 208 5.60 3.22 20.66
C LYS A 208 5.17 4.64 20.97
#